data_AF-A0A1A2UW91-F1
#
_entry.id   AF-A0A1A2UW91-F1
#
_cell.length_a   1.000
_cell.length_b   1.000
_cell.length_c   1.000
_cell.angle_alpha   90.00
_cell.angle_beta   90.00
_cell.angle_gamma   90.00
#
_symmetry.space_group_name_H-M   'P 1'
#
loop_
_entity.id
_entity.type
_entity.pdbx_description
1 polymer ?
#
loop_
_entity_poly.entity_id
_entity_poly.type
_entity_poly.pdbx_seq_one_letter_code
_entity_poly.pdbx_strand_id
1 'polypeptide(L)' 'MTIAPRAEQPSTLSALLRLLGVQTASAYQHRPALAEWLEHNTPSADLRVSLRANGYGTMFLSSLRPMRSTVSALKSAA' A
#
# COMPACT_ATOMS: atom_id res chain seq x y z
N MET A 1 -0.27 -13.29 -29.97
CA MET A 1 0.53 -12.46 -29.03
C MET A 1 -0.37 -11.35 -28.52
N THR A 2 -0.98 -11.52 -27.35
CA THR A 2 -1.84 -10.48 -26.75
C THR A 2 -0.95 -9.48 -26.03
N ILE A 3 -0.94 -8.25 -26.53
CA ILE A 3 -0.27 -7.10 -25.94
C ILE A 3 -1.03 -6.78 -24.64
N ALA A 4 -0.44 -7.06 -23.48
CA ALA A 4 -1.01 -6.65 -22.20
C ALA A 4 -1.01 -5.12 -22.13
N PRO A 5 -2.15 -4.48 -21.83
CA PRO A 5 -2.24 -3.03 -21.83
C PRO A 5 -1.40 -2.50 -20.66
N ARG A 6 -0.44 -1.64 -21.00
CA ARG A 6 0.13 -0.55 -20.19
C ARG A 6 -0.18 -0.66 -18.69
N ALA A 7 0.63 -1.44 -17.95
CA ALA A 7 0.64 -1.62 -16.49
C ALA A 7 -0.39 -0.74 -15.73
N GLU A 8 -1.67 -1.10 -15.81
CA GLU A 8 -2.72 -0.35 -15.15
C GLU A 8 -2.55 -0.60 -13.66
N GLN A 9 -2.20 0.45 -12.95
CA GLN A 9 -2.09 0.42 -11.50
C GLN A 9 -3.35 -0.26 -10.94
N PRO A 10 -3.21 -1.30 -10.10
CA PRO A 10 -4.35 -2.11 -9.71
C PRO A 10 -5.41 -1.22 -9.06
N SER A 11 -6.62 -1.21 -9.61
CA SER A 11 -7.74 -0.40 -9.09
C SER A 11 -8.52 -1.09 -7.97
N THR A 12 -8.29 -2.39 -7.75
CA THR A 12 -8.99 -3.21 -6.77
C THR A 12 -8.04 -4.07 -5.97
N LEU A 13 -8.44 -4.44 -4.73
CA LEU A 13 -7.68 -5.37 -3.90
C LEU A 13 -7.42 -6.70 -4.63
N SER A 14 -8.42 -7.28 -5.29
CA SER A 14 -8.25 -8.57 -5.98
C SER A 14 -7.23 -8.49 -7.12
N ALA A 15 -7.19 -7.38 -7.87
CA ALA A 15 -6.17 -7.15 -8.89
C ALA A 15 -4.77 -7.02 -8.26
N LEU A 16 -4.66 -6.31 -7.14
CA LEU A 16 -3.41 -6.17 -6.40
C LEU A 16 -2.93 -7.52 -5.85
N LEU A 17 -3.80 -8.31 -5.21
CA LEU A 17 -3.42 -9.62 -4.68
C LEU A 17 -3.01 -10.60 -5.79
N ARG A 18 -3.64 -10.52 -6.97
CA ARG A 18 -3.25 -11.30 -8.14
C ARG A 18 -1.87 -10.88 -8.66
N LEU A 19 -1.59 -9.59 -8.66
CA LEU A 19 -0.28 -9.05 -9.04
C LEU A 19 0.81 -9.47 -8.06
N LEU A 20 0.48 -9.54 -6.77
CA LEU A 20 1.36 -10.02 -5.70
C LEU A 20 1.44 -11.55 -5.60
N GLY A 21 0.64 -12.29 -6.38
CA GLY A 21 0.60 -13.77 -6.35
C GLY A 21 0.05 -14.37 -5.05
N VAL A 22 -0.61 -13.56 -4.21
CA VAL A 22 -1.12 -13.99 -2.90
C VAL A 22 -2.64 -14.08 -2.86
N GLN A 23 -3.34 -14.11 -4.00
CA GLN A 23 -4.82 -14.06 -4.02
C GLN A 23 -5.55 -15.17 -3.25
N THR A 24 -4.89 -16.32 -3.04
CA THR A 24 -5.43 -17.49 -2.32
C THR A 24 -4.87 -17.60 -0.90
N ALA A 25 -4.02 -16.66 -0.48
CA ALA A 25 -3.38 -16.69 0.82
C ALA A 25 -4.36 -16.24 1.92
N SER A 26 -3.97 -16.50 3.17
CA SER A 26 -4.74 -16.00 4.30
C SER A 26 -4.62 -14.47 4.42
N ALA A 27 -5.60 -13.83 5.05
CA ALA A 27 -5.52 -12.39 5.35
C ALA A 27 -4.26 -12.01 6.15
N TYR A 28 -3.73 -12.94 6.94
CA TYR A 28 -2.46 -12.76 7.66
C TYR A 28 -1.27 -12.62 6.71
N GLN A 29 -1.27 -13.36 5.59
CA GLN A 29 -0.23 -13.31 4.56
C GLN A 29 -0.45 -12.16 3.56
N HIS A 30 -1.69 -11.71 3.37
CA HIS A 30 -1.97 -10.52 2.56
C HIS A 30 -1.37 -9.25 3.16
N ARG A 31 -1.45 -9.09 4.49
CA ARG A 31 -0.98 -7.87 5.17
C ARG A 31 0.49 -7.51 4.87
N PRO A 32 1.49 -8.39 5.06
CA PRO A 32 2.88 -8.05 4.77
C PRO A 32 3.11 -7.75 3.29
N ALA A 33 2.51 -8.53 2.37
CA ALA A 33 2.64 -8.31 0.93
C ALA A 33 2.02 -6.97 0.48
N LEU A 34 0.86 -6.60 1.04
CA LEU A 34 0.23 -5.31 0.78
C LEU A 34 1.04 -4.16 1.38
N ALA A 35 1.62 -4.33 2.57
CA ALA A 35 2.45 -3.32 3.21
C ALA A 35 3.71 -3.03 2.37
N GLU A 36 4.45 -4.07 1.98
CA GLU A 36 5.64 -3.98 1.13
C GLU A 36 5.33 -3.28 -0.21
N TRP A 37 4.22 -3.65 -0.84
CA TRP A 37 3.81 -2.99 -2.08
C TRP A 37 3.52 -1.50 -1.90
N LEU A 38 2.85 -1.13 -0.79
CA LEU A 38 2.51 0.26 -0.47
C LEU A 38 3.72 1.12 -0.07
N GLU A 39 4.83 0.52 0.36
CA GLU A 39 6.09 1.26 0.62
C GLU A 39 6.71 1.77 -0.68
N HIS A 40 6.55 1.04 -1.78
CA HIS A 40 7.14 1.37 -3.08
C HIS A 40 6.15 1.97 -4.08
N ASN A 41 4.84 1.87 -3.82
CA ASN A 41 3.80 2.28 -4.77
C ASN A 41 2.74 3.14 -4.09
N THR A 42 2.34 4.21 -4.75
CA THR A 42 1.22 5.04 -4.30
C THR A 42 -0.10 4.43 -4.80
N PRO A 43 -1.03 4.04 -3.91
CA PRO A 43 -2.33 3.48 -4.29
C PRO A 43 -3.25 4.54 -4.90
N SER A 44 -3.90 4.20 -6.02
CA SER A 44 -4.93 5.04 -6.65
C SER A 44 -6.14 5.25 -5.73
N ALA A 45 -6.98 6.24 -6.02
CA ALA A 45 -8.17 6.52 -5.22
C ALA A 45 -9.12 5.31 -5.17
N ASP A 46 -9.36 4.66 -6.31
CA ASP A 46 -10.18 3.43 -6.40
C ASP A 46 -9.59 2.29 -5.56
N LEU A 47 -8.28 2.10 -5.62
CA LEU A 47 -7.60 1.06 -4.85
C LEU A 47 -7.72 1.32 -3.34
N ARG A 48 -7.63 2.59 -2.91
CA ARG A 48 -7.84 2.99 -1.51
C ARG A 48 -9.26 2.69 -1.04
N VAL A 49 -10.27 3.00 -1.86
CA VAL A 49 -11.68 2.68 -1.56
C VAL A 49 -11.87 1.17 -1.46
N SER A 50 -11.32 0.41 -2.42
CA SER A 50 -11.38 -1.06 -2.43
C SER A 50 -10.71 -1.66 -1.18
N LEU A 51 -9.50 -1.22 -0.84
CA LEU A 51 -8.78 -1.69 0.35
C LEU A 51 -9.53 -1.35 1.64
N ARG A 52 -10.14 -0.15 1.73
CA ARG A 52 -10.98 0.23 2.87
C ARG A 52 -12.21 -0.65 3.00
N ALA A 53 -12.93 -0.91 1.91
CA ALA A 53 -14.11 -1.76 1.89
C ALA A 53 -13.80 -3.22 2.30
N ASN A 54 -12.58 -3.69 2.02
CA ASN A 54 -12.12 -5.03 2.35
C ASN A 54 -11.39 -5.14 3.72
N GLY A 55 -11.42 -4.09 4.54
CA GLY A 55 -10.86 -4.11 5.90
C GLY A 55 -9.36 -3.77 6.00
N TYR A 56 -8.69 -3.43 4.90
CA TYR A 56 -7.28 -3.00 4.87
C TYR A 56 -7.10 -1.48 4.97
N GLY A 57 -8.18 -0.71 5.20
CA GLY A 57 -8.15 0.74 5.23
C GLY A 57 -7.23 1.36 6.30
N THR A 58 -6.93 0.64 7.38
CA THR A 58 -6.04 1.11 8.44
C THR A 58 -4.56 0.99 8.08
N MET A 59 -4.19 0.21 7.07
CA MET A 59 -2.80 0.02 6.65
C MET A 59 -2.21 1.30 6.02
N PHE A 60 -3.06 2.14 5.42
CA PHE A 60 -2.65 3.43 4.86
C PHE A 60 -2.26 4.45 5.93
N LEU A 61 -2.91 4.44 7.09
CA LEU A 61 -2.63 5.40 8.16
C LEU A 61 -1.21 5.22 8.74
N SER A 62 -0.68 4.00 8.67
CA SER A 62 0.67 3.68 9.13
C SER A 62 1.75 4.03 8.11
N SER A 63 1.48 3.80 6.82
CA SER A 63 2.41 4.12 5.71
C SER A 63 2.43 5.62 5.36
N LEU A 64 1.33 6.34 5.57
CA LEU A 64 1.26 7.79 5.41
C LEU A 64 1.89 8.56 6.58
N ARG A 65 2.41 7.89 7.61
CA ARG A 65 3.26 8.54 8.60
C ARG A 65 4.60 8.75 7.92
N PRO A 66 4.98 9.98 7.49
CA PRO A 66 6.39 10.20 7.24
C PRO A 66 7.07 9.87 8.57
N MET A 67 8.10 9.04 8.57
CA MET A 67 9.10 9.13 9.62
C MET A 67 9.63 10.57 9.58
N ARG A 68 8.96 11.49 10.28
CA ARG A 68 9.60 12.69 10.83
C ARG A 68 10.47 12.19 11.99
N SER A 69 11.46 11.37 11.66
CA SER A 69 12.63 11.20 12.50
C SER A 69 13.51 12.42 12.25
N THR A 70 13.21 13.49 12.99
CA THR A 70 14.23 14.41 13.46
C THR A 70 13.94 14.67 14.92
N VAL A 71 14.24 13.67 15.75
CA VAL A 71 14.73 13.94 17.09
C VAL A 71 15.99 14.82 16.92
N SER A 72 16.16 15.87 17.72
CA SER A 72 17.41 16.65 17.85
C SER A 72 17.89 17.49 16.65
N ALA A 73 17.35 18.69 16.48
CA ALA A 73 18.16 19.87 16.11
C ALA A 73 17.40 21.14 16.52
N LEU A 74 18.08 22.08 17.18
CA LEU A 74 17.58 23.35 17.73
C LEU A 74 16.80 23.29 19.06
N LYS A 75 17.38 22.60 20.05
CA LYS A 75 17.57 23.21 21.36
C LYS A 75 18.99 23.80 21.35
N SER A 76 19.13 25.09 21.04
CA SER A 76 20.30 25.98 21.30
C SER A 76 20.28 27.16 20.33
N ALA A 77 19.39 28.12 20.58
CA ALA A 77 19.51 29.50 20.09
C ALA A 77 18.54 30.38 20.90
N ALA A 78 18.81 30.53 22.20
CA ALA A 78 18.36 31.63 23.05
C ALA A 78 19.14 31.54 24.37
#